data_AF-A0A8T5LS15-F1
#
_entry.id   AF-A0A8T5LS15-F1
#
_cell.length_a   1.000
_cell.length_b   1.000
_cell.length_c   1.000
_cell.angle_alpha   90.00
_cell.angle_beta   90.00
_cell.angle_gamma   90.00
#
_symmetry.space_group_name_H-M   'P 1'
#
loop_
_entity.id
_entity.type
_entity.pdbx_description
1 polymer ?
#
loop_
_entity_poly.entity_id
_entity_poly.type
_entity_poly.pdbx_seq_one_letter_code
_entity_poly.pdbx_strand_id
1 'polypeptide(L)' 'MEFKKVTISLPKNLYNQGINLVNKGLFSNFSDLVRSGIRIEFKEIELVI' A
#
# COMPACT_ATOMS: atom_id res chain seq x y z
N MET A 1 18.48 -6.44 0.07
CA MET A 1 17.64 -5.23 0.01
C MET A 1 17.50 -4.67 1.41
N GLU A 2 17.68 -3.36 1.57
CA GLU A 2 17.46 -2.68 2.85
C GLU A 2 15.99 -2.25 2.96
N PHE A 3 15.35 -2.51 4.09
CA PHE A 3 13.96 -2.13 4.35
C PHE A 3 13.92 -0.95 5.32
N LYS A 4 13.29 0.16 4.90
CA LYS A 4 13.04 1.30 5.78
C LYS A 4 11.63 1.21 6.36
N LYS A 5 11.54 1.18 7.69
CA LYS A 5 10.25 1.27 8.39
C LYS A 5 9.81 2.73 8.45
N VAL A 6 8.57 2.99 8.02
CA VAL A 6 7.94 4.30 8.07
C VAL A 6 6.59 4.20 8.75
N THR A 7 6.11 5.31 9.30
CA THR A 7 4.79 5.42 9.90
C THR A 7 4.02 6.49 9.16
N ILE A 8 2.78 6.17 8.78
CA ILE A 8 1.87 7.10 8.09
C ILE A 8 0.57 7.20 8.89
N SER A 9 -0.03 8.38 8.88
CA SER A 9 -1.35 8.61 9.43
C SER A 9 -2.37 8.62 8.29
N LEU A 10 -3.46 7.88 8.47
CA LEU A 10 -4.52 7.74 7.47
C LEU A 10 -5.89 7.97 8.13
N PRO A 11 -6.89 8.47 7.38
CA PRO A 11 -8.27 8.45 7.81
C PRO A 11 -8.72 7.03 8.21
N LYS A 12 -9.45 6.92 9.33
CA LYS A 12 -9.85 5.63 9.90
C LYS A 12 -10.64 4.76 8.92
N ASN A 13 -11.53 5.37 8.14
CA ASN A 13 -12.31 4.69 7.10
C ASN A 13 -11.40 4.05 6.04
N LEU A 14 -10.39 4.78 5.55
CA LEU A 14 -9.45 4.29 4.55
C LEU A 14 -8.61 3.12 5.10
N TYR A 15 -8.12 3.26 6.33
CA TYR A 15 -7.39 2.19 7.01
C TYR A 15 -8.24 0.91 7.12
N ASN A 16 -9.51 1.05 7.54
CA ASN A 16 -10.43 -0.07 7.67
C ASN A 16 -10.69 -0.77 6.33
N GLN A 17 -10.83 0.00 5.24
CA GLN A 17 -10.97 -0.56 3.89
C GLN A 17 -9.73 -1.38 3.50
N GLY A 18 -8.53 -0.85 3.74
CA GLY A 18 -7.29 -1.58 3.47
C GLY A 18 -7.15 -2.86 4.31
N ILE A 19 -7.48 -2.79 5.60
CA ILE A 19 -7.48 -3.98 6.47
C ILE A 19 -8.49 -5.03 6.01
N ASN A 20 -9.66 -4.62 5.52
CA ASN A 20 -10.64 -5.56 4.97
C ASN A 20 -10.06 -6.35 3.77
N LEU A 21 -9.26 -5.70 2.91
CA LEU A 21 -8.60 -6.37 1.79
C LEU A 21 -7.55 -7.39 2.26
N VAL A 22 -6.79 -7.05 3.31
CA VAL A 22 -5.84 -7.98 3.96
C VAL A 22 -6.59 -9.17 4.57
N ASN A 23 -7.67 -8.92 5.29
CA ASN A 23 -8.48 -9.98 5.93
C ASN A 23 -9.15 -10.92 4.92
N LYS A 24 -9.43 -10.44 3.70
CA LYS A 24 -9.91 -11.26 2.58
C LYS A 24 -8.80 -12.11 1.93
N GLY A 25 -7.56 -11.99 2.38
CA GLY A 25 -6.41 -12.74 1.86
C GLY A 25 -5.84 -12.20 0.55
N LEU A 26 -6.26 -11.01 0.09
CA LEU A 26 -5.76 -10.40 -1.14
C LEU A 26 -4.32 -9.88 -0.99
N PHE A 27 -3.92 -9.57 0.25
CA PHE A 27 -2.58 -9.10 0.60
C PHE A 27 -2.13 -9.77 1.89
N SER A 28 -0.84 -10.10 1.99
CA SER A 28 -0.28 -10.79 3.16
C SER A 28 -0.25 -9.90 4.41
N ASN A 29 -0.08 -8.59 4.24
CA ASN A 29 -0.16 -7.60 5.32
C ASN A 29 -0.43 -6.20 4.74
N PHE A 30 -0.67 -5.23 5.62
CA PHE A 30 -0.95 -3.85 5.23
C PHE A 30 0.24 -3.18 4.50
N SER A 31 1.48 -3.54 4.86
CA SER A 31 2.65 -2.96 4.19
C SER A 31 2.76 -3.42 2.74
N ASP A 32 2.40 -4.66 2.45
CA ASP A 32 2.40 -5.19 1.09
C ASP A 32 1.35 -4.51 0.22
N LEU A 33 0.15 -4.27 0.77
CA LEU A 33 -0.90 -3.48 0.12
C LEU A 33 -0.41 -2.06 -0.22
N VAL A 34 0.23 -1.37 0.74
CA VAL A 34 0.73 -0.02 0.51
C VAL A 34 1.86 -0.03 -0.53
N ARG A 35 2.79 -0.98 -0.47
CA ARG A 35 3.87 -1.11 -1.45
C ARG A 35 3.36 -1.39 -2.86
N SER A 36 2.33 -2.22 -3.02
CA SER A 36 1.74 -2.48 -4.33
C SER A 36 1.10 -1.22 -4.91
N GLY A 37 0.38 -0.44 -4.09
CA GLY A 37 -0.20 0.83 -4.51
C GLY A 37 0.87 1.81 -4.97
N ILE A 38 1.91 2.02 -4.16
CA ILE A 38 3.05 2.88 -4.51
C ILE A 38 3.68 2.43 -5.83
N ARG A 39 3.93 1.13 -6.02
CA ARG A 39 4.55 0.63 -7.26
C ARG A 39 3.71 0.92 -8.51
N ILE A 40 2.38 0.85 -8.41
CA ILE A 40 1.46 1.14 -9.52
C ILE A 40 1.57 2.62 -9.88
N GLU A 41 1.41 3.51 -8.91
CA GLU A 41 1.51 4.96 -9.09
C GLU A 41 2.86 5.37 -9.70
N PHE A 42 3.97 4.80 -9.22
CA PHE A 42 5.30 5.10 -9.76
C PHE A 42 5.51 4.59 -11.19
N LYS A 43 4.95 3.43 -11.56
CA LYS A 43 4.98 2.95 -12.95
C LYS A 43 4.17 3.86 -13.87
N GLU A 44 3.02 4.34 -13.40
CA GLU A 44 2.22 5.30 -14.17
C GLU A 44 2.95 6.63 -14.36
N ILE A 45 3.69 7.10 -13.33
CA ILE A 45 4.52 8.30 -13.44
C ILE A 45 5.66 8.11 -14.46
N GLU A 46 6.35 6.96 -14.46
CA GLU A 46 7.42 6.68 -15.44
C GLU A 46 6.91 6.61 -16.89
N LEU A 47 5.64 6.26 -17.12
CA LEU A 47 5.06 6.17 -18.47
C LEU A 47 4.58 7.52 -19.02
N VAL A 48 4.48 8.56 -18.19
CA VAL A 48 3.98 9.89 -18.57
C VAL A 48 5.12 10.88 -18.87
N ILE A 49 6.37 10.48 -18.64
CA ILE A 49 7.60 11.27 -18.91
C ILE A 49 8.32 10.69 -20.12
#